data_AF-A0AAJ1JE71-F1
#
_entry.id   AF-A0AAJ1JE71-F1
#
_cell.length_a   1.000
_cell.length_b   1.000
_cell.length_c   1.000
_cell.angle_alpha   90.00
_cell.angle_beta   90.00
_cell.angle_gamma   90.00
#
_symmetry.space_group_name_H-M   'P 1'
#
loop_
_entity.id
_entity.type
_entity.pdbx_description
1 polymer ?
#
loop_
_entity_poly.entity_id
_entity_poly.type
_entity_poly.pdbx_seq_one_letter_code
_entity_poly.pdbx_strand_id
1 'polypeptide(L)'
;FIDWCEQRGVTHAPQVSLALLESWQRDLRTGHRADGQPCSHNGQIQRLGSLKRWFIWLLNRHHILANPAEALILPRTAKRLPVQLLNEHDVAQVLGSLDSGTPTDFRNR
;
A
#
# COMPACT_ATOMS: atom_id res chain seq x y z
N PHE A 1 -10.42 -10.73 -10.43
CA PHE A 1 -9.25 -10.80 -11.34
C PHE A 1 -9.50 -11.88 -12.36
N ILE A 2 -9.68 -13.14 -11.95
CA ILE A 2 -9.99 -14.25 -12.87
C ILE A 2 -11.22 -13.93 -13.73
N ASP A 3 -12.37 -13.62 -13.13
CA ASP A 3 -13.58 -13.27 -13.90
C ASP A 3 -13.35 -12.07 -14.85
N TRP A 4 -12.53 -11.11 -14.44
CA TRP A 4 -12.18 -9.93 -15.24
C TRP A 4 -11.26 -10.29 -16.42
N CYS A 5 -10.38 -11.27 -16.24
CA CYS A 5 -9.53 -11.86 -17.27
C CYS A 5 -10.35 -12.70 -18.25
N GLU A 6 -11.29 -13.52 -17.77
CA GLU A 6 -12.17 -14.36 -18.59
C GLU A 6 -13.00 -13.51 -19.56
N GLN A 7 -13.56 -12.39 -19.10
CA GLN A 7 -14.27 -11.42 -19.95
C GLN A 7 -13.41 -10.84 -21.08
N ARG A 8 -12.08 -10.95 -20.97
CA ARG A 8 -11.09 -10.47 -21.94
C ARG A 8 -10.39 -11.61 -22.70
N GLY A 9 -10.90 -12.84 -22.57
CA GLY A 9 -10.35 -14.02 -23.24
C GLY A 9 -9.03 -14.53 -22.65
N VAL A 10 -8.66 -14.07 -21.45
CA VAL A 10 -7.45 -14.52 -20.75
C VAL A 10 -7.84 -15.63 -19.78
N THR A 11 -7.57 -16.87 -20.16
CA THR A 11 -7.98 -18.08 -19.43
C THR A 11 -6.81 -18.78 -18.74
N HIS A 12 -5.57 -18.47 -19.13
CA HIS A 12 -4.37 -19.11 -18.57
C HIS A 12 -3.40 -18.08 -17.98
N ALA A 13 -2.75 -18.44 -16.87
CA ALA A 13 -1.79 -17.58 -16.19
C ALA A 13 -0.63 -17.09 -17.08
N PRO A 14 -0.05 -17.89 -18.01
CA PRO A 14 1.02 -17.42 -18.90
C PRO A 14 0.58 -16.33 -19.89
N GLN A 15 -0.72 -16.18 -20.16
CA GLN A 15 -1.25 -15.13 -21.03
C GLN A 15 -1.29 -13.76 -20.33
N VAL A 16 -1.09 -13.73 -19.01
CA VAL A 16 -1.10 -12.49 -18.25
C VAL A 16 0.19 -11.71 -18.52
N SER A 17 0.04 -10.51 -19.05
CA SER A 17 1.12 -9.55 -19.26
C SER A 17 1.08 -8.42 -18.24
N LEU A 18 2.19 -7.68 -18.13
CA LEU A 18 2.23 -6.46 -17.31
C LEU A 18 1.13 -5.45 -17.73
N ALA A 19 0.94 -5.24 -19.04
CA ALA A 19 -0.08 -4.35 -19.57
C ALA A 19 -1.51 -4.76 -19.14
N LEU A 20 -1.77 -6.06 -19.05
CA LEU A 20 -3.04 -6.59 -18.55
C LEU A 20 -3.20 -6.28 -17.05
N LEU A 21 -2.14 -6.44 -16.26
CA LEU A 21 -2.15 -6.13 -14.83
C LEU A 21 -2.38 -4.64 -14.55
N GLU A 22 -1.75 -3.76 -15.34
CA GLU A 22 -1.95 -2.31 -15.26
C GLU A 22 -3.37 -1.89 -15.69
N SER A 23 -3.92 -2.58 -16.69
CA SER A 23 -5.31 -2.39 -17.10
C SER A 23 -6.27 -2.80 -15.97
N TRP A 24 -6.00 -3.92 -15.31
CA TRP A 24 -6.77 -4.34 -14.14
C TRP A 24 -6.62 -3.36 -12.96
N GLN A 25 -5.43 -2.81 -12.73
CA GLN A 25 -5.22 -1.77 -11.72
C GLN A 25 -6.04 -0.51 -12.01
N ARG A 26 -6.14 -0.09 -13.27
CA ARG A 26 -7.00 1.03 -13.70
C ARG A 26 -8.48 0.71 -13.51
N ASP A 27 -8.89 -0.51 -13.88
CA ASP A 27 -10.25 -1.00 -13.70
C ASP A 27 -10.65 -1.05 -12.22
N LEU A 28 -9.76 -1.48 -11.32
CA LEU A 28 -10.00 -1.44 -9.87
C LEU A 28 -10.20 -0.02 -9.31
N ARG A 29 -9.66 0.99 -9.99
CA ARG A 29 -9.80 2.40 -9.61
C ARG A 29 -11.11 2.99 -10.10
N THR A 30 -11.54 2.63 -11.31
CA THR A 30 -12.79 3.12 -11.93
C THR A 30 -14.01 2.27 -11.58
N GLY A 31 -13.77 1.03 -11.19
CA GLY A 31 -14.77 0.00 -10.97
C GLY A 31 -15.45 0.13 -9.62
N HIS A 32 -16.75 -0.05 -9.65
CA HIS A 32 -17.59 -0.22 -8.48
C HIS A 32 -17.45 -1.68 -8.04
N ARG A 33 -17.37 -1.95 -6.72
CA ARG A 33 -17.57 -3.31 -6.20
C ARG A 33 -18.91 -3.87 -6.68
N ALA A 34 -19.12 -5.18 -6.54
CA ALA A 34 -20.44 -5.80 -6.69
C ALA A 34 -21.54 -5.07 -5.88
N ASP A 35 -21.16 -4.39 -4.79
CA ASP A 35 -22.03 -3.58 -3.92
C ASP A 35 -22.21 -2.12 -4.38
N GLY A 36 -21.74 -1.74 -5.58
CA GLY A 36 -21.84 -0.37 -6.11
C GLY A 36 -20.88 0.65 -5.47
N GLN A 37 -20.10 0.26 -4.46
CA GLN A 37 -19.17 1.16 -3.77
C GLN A 37 -17.78 1.19 -4.42
N PRO A 38 -17.12 2.37 -4.53
CA PRO A 38 -15.75 2.45 -5.02
C PRO A 38 -14.81 1.63 -4.13
N CYS A 39 -13.94 0.84 -4.75
CA CYS A 39 -12.94 0.06 -4.02
C CYS A 39 -11.99 1.01 -3.27
N SER A 40 -11.97 0.93 -1.94
CA SER A 40 -11.09 1.77 -1.12
C SER A 40 -9.62 1.61 -1.53
N HIS A 41 -8.83 2.66 -1.39
CA HIS A 41 -7.40 2.66 -1.75
C HIS A 41 -6.63 1.48 -1.12
N ASN A 42 -6.90 1.21 0.15
CA ASN A 42 -6.31 0.07 0.85
C ASN A 42 -6.78 -1.28 0.28
N GLY A 43 -8.05 -1.39 -0.13
CA GLY A 43 -8.58 -2.57 -0.81
C GLY A 43 -7.90 -2.83 -2.16
N GLN A 44 -7.58 -1.79 -2.92
CA GLN A 44 -6.83 -1.92 -4.18
C GLN A 44 -5.42 -2.45 -3.92
N ILE A 45 -4.70 -1.89 -2.94
CA ILE A 45 -3.35 -2.33 -2.55
C ILE A 45 -3.37 -3.80 -2.11
N GLN A 46 -4.32 -4.20 -1.27
CA GLN A 46 -4.42 -5.58 -0.79
C GLN A 46 -4.70 -6.56 -1.94
N ARG A 47 -5.59 -6.21 -2.87
CA ARG A 47 -5.90 -7.04 -4.05
C ARG A 47 -4.67 -7.21 -4.95
N LEU A 48 -3.96 -6.13 -5.26
CA LEU A 48 -2.76 -6.17 -6.09
C LEU A 48 -1.61 -6.90 -5.38
N GLY A 49 -1.43 -6.70 -4.07
CA GLY A 49 -0.42 -7.40 -3.28
C GLY A 49 -0.66 -8.91 -3.19
N SER A 50 -1.92 -9.33 -3.04
CA SER A 50 -2.28 -10.75 -3.13
C SER A 50 -2.04 -11.32 -4.52
N LEU A 51 -2.29 -10.54 -5.58
CA LEU A 51 -2.02 -10.97 -6.95
C LEU A 51 -0.51 -11.16 -7.19
N LYS A 52 0.35 -10.23 -6.73
CA LYS A 52 1.81 -10.38 -6.82
C LYS A 52 2.28 -11.68 -6.13
N ARG A 53 1.77 -11.96 -4.92
CA ARG A 53 2.11 -13.19 -4.18
C ARG A 53 1.67 -14.46 -4.91
N TRP A 54 0.51 -14.44 -5.54
CA TRP A 54 0.02 -15.57 -6.32
C TRP A 54 0.92 -15.87 -7.54
N PHE A 55 1.36 -14.85 -8.28
CA PHE A 55 2.30 -15.06 -9.40
C PHE A 55 3.68 -15.56 -8.95
N ILE A 56 4.17 -15.11 -7.80
CA ILE A 56 5.40 -15.66 -7.20
C ILE A 56 5.21 -17.15 -6.88
N TRP A 57 4.07 -17.52 -6.30
CA TRP A 57 3.76 -18.92 -6.00
C TRP A 57 3.69 -19.77 -7.27
N LEU A 58 3.05 -19.27 -8.34
CA LEU A 58 2.98 -19.95 -9.63
C LEU A 58 4.38 -20.16 -10.25
N LEU A 59 5.23 -19.15 -10.17
CA LEU A 59 6.62 -19.23 -10.65
C LEU A 59 7.40 -20.31 -9.89
N ASN A 60 7.30 -20.31 -8.56
CA ASN A 60 7.99 -21.28 -7.70
C ASN A 60 7.53 -22.73 -7.94
N ARG A 61 6.32 -22.92 -8.47
CA ARG A 61 5.75 -24.22 -8.84
C ARG A 61 5.97 -24.57 -10.31
N HIS A 62 6.72 -23.75 -11.05
CA HIS A 62 6.97 -23.91 -12.49
C HIS A 62 5.71 -23.92 -13.36
N HIS A 63 4.62 -23.27 -12.91
CA HIS A 63 3.40 -23.11 -13.72
C HIS A 63 3.53 -21.97 -14.75
N ILE A 64 4.47 -21.06 -14.54
CA ILE A 64 4.81 -19.95 -15.45
C ILE A 64 6.33 -19.84 -15.54
N LEU A 65 6.83 -19.30 -16.65
CA LEU A 65 8.28 -19.16 -16.88
C LEU A 65 8.85 -17.84 -16.33
N ALA A 66 8.01 -16.82 -16.18
CA ALA A 66 8.38 -15.51 -15.67
C ALA A 66 7.24 -14.91 -14.86
N ASN A 67 7.56 -14.04 -13.90
CA ASN A 67 6.57 -13.35 -13.09
C ASN A 67 6.10 -12.06 -13.79
N PRO A 68 4.88 -12.00 -14.38
CA PRO A 68 4.40 -10.79 -15.05
C PRO A 68 4.14 -9.63 -14.08
N ALA A 69 4.01 -9.92 -12.78
CA ALA A 69 3.71 -8.94 -11.75
C ALA A 69 4.97 -8.36 -11.08
N GLU A 70 6.17 -8.78 -11.48
CA GLU A 70 7.43 -8.30 -10.90
C GLU A 70 7.55 -6.78 -11.05
N ALA A 71 7.42 -6.29 -12.29
CA ALA A 71 7.46 -4.87 -12.65
C ALA A 71 6.19 -4.08 -12.29
N LEU A 72 5.15 -4.73 -11.74
CA LEU A 72 3.91 -4.05 -11.38
C LEU A 72 4.12 -3.11 -10.19
N ILE A 73 3.85 -1.82 -10.40
CA ILE A 73 3.97 -0.77 -9.38
C ILE A 73 2.69 -0.70 -8.54
N LEU A 74 2.81 -0.96 -7.25
CA LEU A 74 1.70 -0.85 -6.31
C LEU A 74 1.38 0.63 -6.01
N PRO A 75 0.09 0.99 -5.83
CA PRO A 75 -0.28 2.32 -5.36
C PRO A 75 0.34 2.58 -3.99
N ARG A 76 0.98 3.74 -3.79
CA ARG A 76 1.55 4.11 -2.49
C ARG A 76 0.42 4.39 -1.51
N THR A 77 0.46 3.80 -0.32
CA THR A 77 -0.43 4.19 0.77
C THR A 77 -0.11 5.63 1.16
N ALA A 78 -1.05 6.56 1.02
CA ALA A 78 -0.92 7.84 1.69
C ALA A 78 -0.83 7.55 3.20
N LYS A 79 0.31 7.87 3.82
CA LYS A 79 0.50 7.78 5.27
C LYS A 79 -0.61 8.63 5.88
N ARG A 80 -1.68 8.01 6.39
CA ARG A 80 -2.60 8.73 7.27
C ARG A 80 -1.76 9.07 8.48
N LEU A 81 -1.50 10.37 8.68
CA LEU A 81 -0.98 10.87 9.94
C LEU A 81 -1.87 10.23 11.02
N PRO A 82 -1.29 9.55 12.03
CA PRO A 82 -2.09 9.09 13.13
C PRO A 82 -2.83 10.31 13.67
N VAL A 83 -4.15 10.33 13.54
CA VAL A 83 -4.99 11.22 14.33
C VAL A 83 -4.94 10.65 15.73
N GLN A 84 -3.79 10.85 16.37
CA GLN A 84 -3.72 10.80 17.81
C GLN A 84 -4.58 11.98 18.23
N LEU A 85 -5.81 11.67 18.63
CA LEU A 85 -6.58 12.50 19.54
C LEU A 85 -5.69 12.66 20.78
N LEU A 86 -4.76 13.61 20.71
CA LEU A 86 -4.03 14.04 21.88
C LEU A 86 -5.06 14.86 22.65
N ASN A 87 -5.79 14.16 23.51
CA ASN A 87 -6.53 14.76 24.61
C ASN A 87 -5.65 15.88 25.17
N GLU A 88 -6.25 17.05 25.40
CA GLU A 88 -5.60 18.27 25.89
C GLU A 88 -4.81 18.06 27.21
N HIS A 89 -4.99 16.90 27.85
CA HIS A 89 -4.31 16.49 29.07
C HIS A 89 -2.84 16.07 28.92
N ASP A 90 -2.34 15.72 27.73
CA ASP A 90 -0.95 15.26 27.57
C ASP A 90 0.07 16.37 27.19
N VAL A 91 -0.38 17.60 26.98
CA VAL A 91 0.53 18.72 26.61
C VAL A 91 1.25 19.31 27.83
N ALA A 92 0.70 19.16 29.05
CA ALA A 92 1.27 19.76 30.26
C ALA A 92 2.48 19.00 30.83
N GLN A 93 2.64 17.70 30.54
CA GLN A 93 3.69 16.88 31.15
C GLN A 93 5.04 16.98 30.42
N VAL A 94 5.05 17.38 29.14
CA VAL A 94 6.27 17.55 28.35
C VAL A 94 6.94 18.91 28.59
N LEU A 95 6.20 19.93 29.03
CA LEU A 95 6.76 21.27 29.33
C LEU A 95 7.35 21.41 30.74
N GLY A 96 7.13 20.46 31.65
CA GLY A 96 7.64 20.50 33.03
C GLY A 96 9.00 19.83 33.27
N SER A 97 9.63 19.26 32.24
CA SER A 97 10.88 18.48 32.37
C SER A 97 12.10 19.15 31.73
N LEU A 98 12.00 20.43 31.35
CA LEU A 98 13.11 21.22 30.78
C LEU A 98 13.71 22.27 31.73
N ASP A 99 13.48 22.16 33.04
CA ASP A 99 14.17 22.96 34.05
C ASP A 99 15.13 22.09 34.89
N SER A 100 16.32 21.85 34.35
CA SER A 100 17.50 21.52 35.16
C SER A 100 18.62 22.48 34.77
N GLY A 101 18.69 23.58 35.52
CA GLY A 101 19.66 24.64 35.36
C GLY A 101 21.12 24.20 35.49
N THR A 102 21.98 24.88 34.75
CA THR A 102 23.24 25.36 35.32
C THR A 102 23.70 26.60 34.53
N PRO A 103 23.94 27.74 35.21
CA PRO A 103 24.24 29.01 34.57
C PRO A 103 25.68 29.06 34.05
N THR A 104 25.83 29.56 32.83
CA THR A 104 27.12 29.98 32.26
C THR A 104 27.42 31.38 32.78
N ASP A 105 28.43 31.52 33.64
CA ASP A 105 28.87 32.84 34.10
C ASP A 105 30.38 32.84 34.44
N PHE A 106 31.08 33.68 33.68
CA PHE A 106 32.46 34.20 33.78
C PHE A 106 33.67 33.27 33.89
N ARG A 107 34.58 33.42 32.92
CA ARG A 107 35.88 34.05 33.22
C ARG A 107 36.49 34.77 32.01
N ASN A 108 36.58 36.08 32.18
CA ASN A 108 37.49 36.98 31.49
C ASN A 108 38.70 37.18 32.43
N ARG A 109 39.87 36.69 32.01
CA ARG A 109 41.21 37.16 32.38
C ARG A 109 42.24 36.53 31.44
#